data_AF-A0A7Y9F3H1-F1
#
_entry.id   AF-A0A7Y9F3H1-F1
#
_cell.length_a   1.000
_cell.length_b   1.000
_cell.length_c   1.000
_cell.angle_alpha   90.00
_cell.angle_beta   90.00
_cell.angle_gamma   90.00
#
_symmetry.space_group_name_H-M   'P 1'
#
loop_
_entity.id
_entity.type
_entity.pdbx_description
1 polymer ?
#
loop_
_entity_poly.entity_id
_entity_poly.type
_entity_poly.pdbx_seq_one_letter_code
_entity_poly.pdbx_strand_id
1 'polypeptide(L)'
;MRAQTADLRPRPTSRSADRPGLGVWVAALSLAEAVGLAAAAGASRLVGSWSAEPGVRGSLGFGLLLVVGAGLVEGLALGSAQAWNLGCWLPRLRRARFVAATVLVAGLGWAAGAAPGVLGQEAGEAVGSPSPVVLLLAAVGVGVVLGPLLGLAQASALRPAVGHPGAWVLASALAWPPVMVAIFAGASLPGQDWSPAEVVGAGAATGAVAGGLLGLATYWALGSMTGVPLWDRVLLRLLGSSWGWLDGDLVGVEVRGRRTGRTHQVPVRYAVDLEGALVVVPRDGTSWWCNVHRPTAAVEVLWQGEWLPAYAEPLVPGHPDHEEAWATYSLRWPRAHLPANGVVVRVWGSGGNAA
;
A
#
# COMPACT_ATOMS: atom_id res chain seq x y z
N MET A 1 8.47 56.78 1.63
CA MET A 1 7.98 55.39 1.80
C MET A 1 8.55 54.55 0.67
N ARG A 2 9.54 53.68 0.95
CA ARG A 2 10.10 52.75 -0.05
C ARG A 2 9.22 51.50 -0.08
N ALA A 3 8.75 51.12 -1.26
CA ALA A 3 8.03 49.88 -1.47
C ALA A 3 8.91 48.71 -1.04
N GLN A 4 8.45 47.94 -0.04
CA GLN A 4 9.00 46.63 0.28
C GLN A 4 8.74 45.73 -0.92
N THR A 5 9.75 45.53 -1.75
CA THR A 5 9.83 44.41 -2.70
C THR A 5 9.76 43.14 -1.87
N ALA A 6 8.57 42.53 -1.83
CA ALA A 6 8.38 41.21 -1.24
C ALA A 6 9.37 40.26 -1.93
N ASP A 7 10.32 39.75 -1.15
CA ASP A 7 11.31 38.80 -1.60
C ASP A 7 10.59 37.50 -2.02
N LEU A 8 10.24 37.44 -3.30
CA LEU A 8 9.66 36.28 -3.98
C LEU A 8 10.73 35.22 -4.29
N ARG A 9 11.84 35.19 -3.55
CA ARG A 9 12.74 34.04 -3.59
C ARG A 9 11.94 32.82 -3.14
N PRO A 10 11.85 31.76 -3.97
CA PRO A 10 11.24 30.53 -3.54
C PRO A 10 11.98 30.07 -2.30
N ARG A 11 11.29 30.08 -1.14
CA ARG A 11 11.79 29.40 0.06
C ARG A 11 12.22 28.01 -0.40
N PRO A 12 13.42 27.52 -0.03
CA PRO A 12 13.86 26.19 -0.39
C PRO A 12 12.74 25.25 0.06
N THR A 13 12.01 24.74 -0.93
CA THR A 13 10.94 23.79 -0.72
C THR A 13 11.61 22.65 0.01
N SER A 14 11.11 22.33 1.20
CA SER A 14 11.54 21.14 1.94
C SER A 14 11.67 20.03 0.92
N ARG A 15 12.90 19.54 0.66
CA ARG A 15 13.14 18.48 -0.33
C ARG A 15 12.06 17.45 -0.10
N SER A 16 11.11 17.34 -1.04
CA SER A 16 10.10 16.33 -0.96
C SER A 16 10.86 15.03 -1.04
N ALA A 17 10.98 14.33 0.09
CA ALA A 17 11.67 13.07 0.09
C ALA A 17 11.01 12.16 -0.94
N ASP A 18 11.83 11.61 -1.83
CA ASP A 18 11.33 10.73 -2.88
C ASP A 18 10.86 9.41 -2.26
N ARG A 19 9.93 8.75 -2.96
CA ARG A 19 9.52 7.39 -2.60
C ARG A 19 10.74 6.47 -2.67
N PRO A 20 10.85 5.47 -1.79
CA PRO A 20 11.91 4.47 -1.95
C PRO A 20 11.75 3.80 -3.31
N GLY A 21 12.87 3.58 -4.01
CA GLY A 21 12.84 2.84 -5.27
C GLY A 21 12.49 1.37 -5.03
N LEU A 22 11.88 0.73 -6.03
CA LEU A 22 11.45 -0.68 -5.95
C LEU A 22 12.58 -1.60 -5.50
N GLY A 23 13.77 -1.47 -6.10
CA GLY A 23 14.92 -2.31 -5.76
C GLY A 23 15.35 -2.18 -4.29
N VAL A 24 15.38 -0.96 -3.76
CA VAL A 24 15.73 -0.71 -2.34
C VAL A 24 14.66 -1.30 -1.42
N TRP A 25 13.38 -1.12 -1.77
CA TRP A 25 12.26 -1.66 -1.00
C TRP A 25 12.28 -3.19 -0.93
N VAL A 26 12.43 -3.84 -2.09
CA VAL A 26 12.49 -5.31 -2.21
C VAL A 26 13.72 -5.86 -1.48
N ALA A 27 14.91 -5.30 -1.70
CA ALA A 27 16.13 -5.76 -1.06
C ALA A 27 16.07 -5.64 0.47
N ALA A 28 15.51 -4.54 0.99
CA ALA A 28 15.37 -4.35 2.43
C ALA A 28 14.45 -5.40 3.06
N LEU A 29 13.34 -5.74 2.41
CA LEU A 29 12.39 -6.75 2.89
C LEU A 29 12.95 -8.17 2.75
N SER A 30 13.60 -8.48 1.64
CA SER A 30 14.33 -9.75 1.46
C SER A 30 15.36 -9.97 2.57
N LEU A 31 16.18 -8.96 2.88
CA LEU A 31 17.19 -9.09 3.94
C LEU A 31 16.55 -9.26 5.31
N ALA A 32 15.49 -8.50 5.61
CA ALA A 32 14.80 -8.59 6.89
C ALA A 32 14.15 -9.97 7.13
N GLU A 33 13.46 -10.49 6.12
CA GLU A 33 12.86 -11.83 6.17
C GLU A 33 13.93 -12.92 6.22
N ALA A 34 15.06 -12.77 5.49
CA ALA A 34 16.18 -13.70 5.59
C ALA A 34 16.70 -13.81 7.03
N VAL A 35 16.80 -12.69 7.74
CA VAL A 35 17.18 -12.68 9.17
C VAL A 35 16.14 -13.39 10.04
N GLY A 36 14.85 -13.10 9.83
CA GLY A 36 13.76 -13.73 10.57
C GLY A 36 13.71 -15.25 10.41
N LEU A 37 13.73 -15.72 9.16
CA LEU A 37 13.66 -17.15 8.86
C LEU A 37 14.94 -17.90 9.22
N ALA A 38 16.12 -17.26 9.14
CA ALA A 38 17.35 -17.83 9.69
C ALA A 38 17.27 -18.01 11.21
N ALA A 39 16.72 -17.03 11.93
CA ALA A 39 16.51 -17.12 13.38
C ALA A 39 15.52 -18.24 13.74
N ALA A 40 14.41 -18.36 13.00
CA ALA A 40 13.43 -19.43 13.20
C ALA A 40 14.01 -20.82 12.93
N ALA A 41 14.77 -20.97 11.83
CA ALA A 41 15.46 -22.21 11.48
C ALA A 41 16.49 -22.61 12.56
N GLY A 42 17.25 -21.63 13.08
CA GLY A 42 18.19 -21.84 14.19
C GLY A 42 17.48 -22.25 15.48
N ALA A 43 16.39 -21.56 15.84
CA ALA A 43 15.57 -21.90 17.01
C ALA A 43 15.02 -23.33 16.91
N SER A 44 14.52 -23.74 15.75
CA SER A 44 14.05 -25.11 15.49
C SER A 44 15.14 -26.16 15.74
N ARG A 45 16.37 -25.92 15.25
CA ARG A 45 17.50 -26.84 15.47
C ARG A 45 17.93 -26.91 16.94
N LEU A 46 17.95 -25.78 17.65
CA LEU A 46 18.26 -25.75 19.08
C LEU A 46 17.22 -26.51 19.91
N VAL A 47 15.93 -26.35 19.59
CA VAL A 47 14.85 -27.11 20.25
C VAL A 47 15.02 -28.61 19.97
N GLY A 48 15.31 -28.98 18.72
CA GLY A 48 15.52 -30.38 18.34
C GLY A 48 16.70 -31.04 19.06
N SER A 49 17.85 -30.36 19.14
CA SER A 49 19.05 -30.92 19.80
C SER A 49 18.85 -31.09 21.31
N TRP A 50 18.19 -30.14 21.96
CA TRP A 50 17.88 -30.23 23.40
C TRP A 50 16.86 -31.31 23.72
N SER A 51 15.86 -31.50 22.86
CA SER A 51 14.81 -32.51 23.07
C SER A 51 15.32 -33.95 22.96
N ALA A 52 16.50 -34.15 22.35
CA ALA A 52 17.12 -35.46 22.19
C ALA A 52 17.94 -35.92 23.43
N GLU A 53 18.20 -35.04 24.41
CA GLU A 53 18.98 -35.40 25.59
C GLU A 53 18.14 -36.20 26.63
N PRO A 54 18.54 -37.43 26.98
CA PRO A 54 17.80 -38.26 27.94
C PRO A 54 17.71 -37.61 29.32
N GLY A 55 16.49 -37.49 29.87
CA GLY A 55 16.24 -36.98 31.22
C GLY A 55 16.00 -35.47 31.29
N VAL A 56 16.27 -34.72 30.22
CA VAL A 56 15.87 -33.32 30.10
C VAL A 56 14.46 -33.31 29.52
N ARG A 57 13.43 -33.37 30.38
CA ARG A 57 12.08 -32.91 30.03
C ARG A 57 12.14 -31.39 29.87
N GLY A 58 12.76 -30.94 28.78
CA GLY A 58 12.86 -29.54 28.41
C GLY A 58 11.46 -28.99 28.23
N SER A 59 11.01 -28.18 29.19
CA SER A 59 9.64 -27.68 29.28
C SER A 59 9.18 -27.14 27.94
N LEU A 60 7.99 -27.51 27.49
CA LEU A 60 7.28 -26.91 26.35
C LEU A 60 7.41 -25.38 26.33
N GLY A 61 7.51 -24.75 27.51
CA GLY A 61 7.79 -23.32 27.69
C GLY A 61 9.10 -22.81 27.08
N PHE A 62 10.20 -23.58 27.10
CA PHE A 62 11.47 -23.17 26.49
C PHE A 62 11.42 -23.23 24.96
N GLY A 63 10.82 -24.29 24.40
CA GLY A 63 10.58 -24.38 22.95
C GLY A 63 9.68 -23.24 22.47
N LEU A 64 8.58 -22.98 23.18
CA LEU A 64 7.69 -21.86 22.90
C LEU A 64 8.42 -20.51 23.01
N LEU A 65 9.26 -20.31 24.03
CA LEU A 65 10.05 -19.10 24.22
C LEU A 65 11.00 -18.87 23.03
N LEU A 66 11.70 -19.92 22.57
CA LEU A 66 12.62 -19.80 21.42
C LEU A 66 11.88 -19.50 20.11
N VAL A 67 10.74 -20.15 19.88
CA VAL A 67 9.93 -19.94 18.66
C VAL A 67 9.32 -18.54 18.65
N VAL A 68 8.73 -18.10 19.76
CA VAL A 68 8.21 -16.72 19.89
C VAL A 68 9.36 -15.71 19.80
N GLY A 69 10.51 -16.00 20.42
CA GLY A 69 11.72 -15.18 20.33
C GLY A 69 12.19 -14.98 18.89
N ALA A 70 12.22 -16.04 18.08
CA ALA A 70 12.53 -15.94 16.65
C ALA A 70 11.50 -15.05 15.91
N GLY A 71 10.21 -15.19 16.23
CA GLY A 71 9.17 -14.33 15.69
C GLY A 71 9.30 -12.85 16.06
N LEU A 72 9.78 -12.54 17.26
CA LEU A 72 10.08 -11.17 17.66
C LEU A 72 11.29 -10.60 16.88
N VAL A 73 12.30 -11.43 16.60
CA VAL A 73 13.46 -11.04 15.77
C VAL A 73 13.01 -10.72 14.34
N GLU A 74 12.17 -11.57 13.75
CA GLU A 74 11.57 -11.33 12.43
C GLU A 74 10.77 -10.02 12.42
N GLY A 75 9.84 -9.85 13.37
CA GLY A 75 9.02 -8.64 13.46
C GLY A 75 9.84 -7.37 13.67
N LEU A 76 10.96 -7.45 14.39
CA LEU A 76 11.87 -6.33 14.59
C LEU A 76 12.63 -6.00 13.31
N ALA A 77 13.21 -7.00 12.64
CA ALA A 77 13.94 -6.83 11.39
C ALA A 77 13.03 -6.25 10.31
N LEU A 78 11.87 -6.86 10.09
CA LEU A 78 10.89 -6.46 9.08
C LEU A 78 10.29 -5.09 9.38
N GLY A 79 9.84 -4.88 10.62
CA GLY A 79 9.27 -3.62 11.07
C GLY A 79 10.26 -2.47 10.95
N SER A 80 11.52 -2.70 11.29
CA SER A 80 12.58 -1.68 11.19
C SER A 80 12.92 -1.35 9.74
N ALA A 81 13.07 -2.36 8.88
CA ALA A 81 13.33 -2.17 7.46
C ALA A 81 12.21 -1.36 6.78
N GLN A 82 10.95 -1.71 7.05
CA GLN A 82 9.79 -0.97 6.55
C GLN A 82 9.73 0.46 7.12
N ALA A 83 9.83 0.61 8.44
CA ALA A 83 9.72 1.90 9.10
C ALA A 83 10.85 2.87 8.73
N TRP A 84 12.05 2.37 8.45
CA TRP A 84 13.17 3.17 7.97
C TRP A 84 12.88 3.73 6.58
N ASN A 85 12.58 2.86 5.61
CA ASN A 85 12.28 3.26 4.24
C ASN A 85 11.06 4.20 4.16
N LEU A 86 9.97 3.84 4.84
CA LEU A 86 8.79 4.67 4.91
C LEU A 86 9.07 5.98 5.65
N GLY A 87 9.87 5.96 6.71
CA GLY A 87 10.17 7.13 7.51
C GLY A 87 11.06 8.16 6.81
N CYS A 88 11.89 7.74 5.84
CA CYS A 88 12.63 8.64 4.97
C CYS A 88 11.67 9.42 4.05
N TRP A 89 10.63 8.76 3.55
CA TRP A 89 9.64 9.33 2.64
C TRP A 89 8.47 10.04 3.35
N LEU A 90 8.11 9.60 4.56
CA LEU A 90 6.97 10.07 5.35
C LEU A 90 7.45 10.63 6.71
N PRO A 91 7.83 11.91 6.79
CA PRO A 91 8.39 12.50 8.02
C PRO A 91 7.46 12.46 9.23
N ARG A 92 6.14 12.37 9.01
CA ARG A 92 5.12 12.27 10.07
C ARG A 92 4.85 10.84 10.52
N LEU A 93 5.54 9.85 9.95
CA LEU A 93 5.40 8.45 10.35
C LEU A 93 5.87 8.26 11.79
N ARG A 94 5.03 7.63 12.61
CA ARG A 94 5.40 7.21 13.96
C ARG A 94 6.19 5.90 13.88
N ARG A 95 7.48 5.99 13.52
CA ARG A 95 8.36 4.83 13.25
C ARG A 95 8.34 3.80 14.38
N ALA A 96 8.51 4.23 15.63
CA ALA A 96 8.50 3.34 16.79
C ALA A 96 7.18 2.57 16.95
N ARG A 97 6.02 3.23 16.72
CA ARG A 97 4.71 2.58 16.77
C ARG A 97 4.54 1.56 15.63
N PHE A 98 5.07 1.88 14.45
CA PHE A 98 5.05 0.98 13.29
C PHE A 98 5.86 -0.30 13.57
N VAL A 99 7.09 -0.16 14.10
CA VAL A 99 7.93 -1.28 14.49
C VAL A 99 7.26 -2.10 15.59
N ALA A 100 6.78 -1.45 16.66
CA ALA A 100 6.10 -2.14 17.76
C ALA A 100 4.86 -2.92 17.29
N ALA A 101 4.04 -2.34 16.41
CA ALA A 101 2.90 -3.03 15.83
C ALA A 101 3.32 -4.30 15.06
N THR A 102 4.43 -4.22 14.31
CA THR A 102 4.98 -5.35 13.54
C THR A 102 5.50 -6.45 14.46
N VAL A 103 6.30 -6.08 15.47
CA VAL A 103 6.84 -7.00 16.48
C VAL A 103 5.73 -7.72 17.25
N LEU A 104 4.70 -6.98 17.69
CA LEU A 104 3.58 -7.57 18.44
C LEU A 104 2.78 -8.57 17.59
N VAL A 105 2.42 -8.20 16.36
CA VAL A 105 1.66 -9.11 15.48
C VAL A 105 2.51 -10.33 15.08
N ALA A 106 3.80 -10.16 14.79
CA ALA A 106 4.70 -11.26 14.50
C ALA A 106 4.83 -12.21 15.69
N GLY A 107 5.09 -11.69 16.90
CA GLY A 107 5.19 -12.49 18.11
C GLY A 107 3.90 -13.26 18.42
N LEU A 108 2.73 -12.63 18.27
CA LEU A 108 1.44 -13.29 18.42
C LEU A 108 1.19 -14.36 17.34
N GLY A 109 1.57 -14.09 16.09
CA GLY A 109 1.46 -15.03 14.98
C GLY A 109 2.30 -16.28 15.22
N TRP A 110 3.55 -16.11 15.66
CA TRP A 110 4.44 -17.22 16.02
C TRP A 110 3.96 -17.99 17.25
N ALA A 111 3.46 -17.30 18.28
CA ALA A 111 2.86 -17.96 19.44
C ALA A 111 1.63 -18.81 19.05
N ALA A 112 0.76 -18.27 18.21
CA ALA A 112 -0.42 -18.97 17.71
C ALA A 112 -0.05 -20.17 16.80
N GLY A 113 0.95 -20.01 15.94
CA GLY A 113 1.44 -21.08 15.08
C GLY A 113 2.13 -22.22 15.85
N ALA A 114 2.79 -21.91 16.97
CA ALA A 114 3.42 -22.91 17.84
C ALA A 114 2.42 -23.67 18.73
N ALA A 115 1.25 -23.09 19.03
CA ALA A 115 0.30 -23.63 19.99
C ALA A 115 -0.20 -25.06 19.65
N PRO A 116 -0.59 -25.41 18.41
CA PRO A 116 -1.03 -26.76 18.09
C PRO A 116 0.05 -27.83 18.34
N GLY A 117 1.32 -27.51 18.08
CA GLY A 117 2.43 -28.43 18.34
C GLY A 117 2.63 -28.72 19.82
N VAL A 118 2.50 -27.67 20.66
CA VAL A 118 2.59 -27.79 22.12
C VAL A 118 1.42 -28.59 22.69
N LEU A 119 0.19 -28.27 22.28
CA LEU A 119 -1.02 -28.91 22.81
C LEU A 119 -1.19 -30.36 22.32
N GLY A 120 -0.79 -30.65 21.06
CA GLY A 120 -0.87 -32.00 20.49
C GLY A 120 0.10 -32.98 21.13
N GLN A 121 1.28 -32.52 21.57
CA GLN A 121 2.23 -33.36 22.31
C GLN A 121 1.71 -33.78 23.69
N GLU A 122 0.93 -32.92 24.36
CA GLU A 122 0.31 -33.26 25.66
C GLU A 122 -0.82 -34.29 25.52
N ALA A 123 -1.54 -34.27 24.39
CA ALA A 123 -2.64 -35.20 24.13
C ALA A 123 -2.19 -36.62 23.71
N GLY A 124 -0.89 -36.83 23.44
CA GLY A 124 -0.34 -38.12 23.04
C GLY A 124 -0.79 -38.61 21.65
N GLU A 125 -1.35 -37.73 20.83
CA GLU A 125 -1.80 -38.07 19.48
C GLU A 125 -0.62 -38.08 18.50
N ALA A 126 -0.33 -39.26 17.93
CA ALA A 126 0.60 -39.39 16.81
C ALA A 126 -0.07 -38.88 15.53
N VAL A 127 -0.09 -37.56 15.34
CA VAL A 127 -0.57 -36.94 14.11
C VAL A 127 0.47 -37.20 13.02
N GLY A 128 0.13 -38.03 12.03
CA GLY A 128 0.97 -38.24 10.85
C GLY A 128 1.26 -36.92 10.13
N SER A 129 2.40 -36.83 9.44
CA SER A 129 2.78 -35.63 8.71
C SER A 129 1.67 -35.21 7.73
N PRO A 130 1.17 -33.96 7.80
CA PRO A 130 0.10 -33.51 6.92
C PRO A 130 0.55 -33.58 5.45
N SER A 131 -0.39 -33.84 4.54
CA SER A 131 -0.07 -33.84 3.11
C SER A 131 0.42 -32.46 2.67
N PRO A 132 1.31 -32.37 1.65
CA PRO A 132 1.81 -31.09 1.17
C PRO A 132 0.69 -30.11 0.77
N VAL A 133 -0.41 -30.62 0.23
CA VAL A 133 -1.58 -29.78 -0.14
C VAL A 133 -2.23 -29.16 1.09
N VAL A 134 -2.44 -29.94 2.16
CA VAL A 134 -3.01 -29.43 3.42
C VAL A 134 -2.08 -28.39 4.04
N LEU A 135 -0.78 -28.63 4.01
CA LEU A 135 0.22 -27.69 4.50
C LEU A 135 0.18 -26.35 3.74
N LEU A 136 0.10 -26.39 2.40
CA LEU A 136 0.04 -25.18 1.58
C LEU A 136 -1.30 -24.43 1.73
N LEU A 137 -2.41 -25.15 1.86
CA LEU A 137 -3.72 -24.53 2.16
C LEU A 137 -3.73 -23.87 3.54
N ALA A 138 -3.11 -24.51 4.54
CA ALA A 138 -2.91 -23.91 5.85
C ALA A 138 -2.05 -22.64 5.76
N ALA A 139 -0.98 -22.67 4.98
CA ALA A 139 -0.12 -21.50 4.76
C ALA A 139 -0.90 -20.32 4.14
N VAL A 140 -1.75 -20.58 3.13
CA VAL A 140 -2.66 -19.57 2.57
C VAL A 140 -3.60 -19.03 3.63
N GLY A 141 -4.22 -19.91 4.43
CA GLY A 141 -5.12 -19.52 5.52
C GLY A 141 -4.44 -18.61 6.55
N VAL A 142 -3.22 -18.96 6.97
CA VAL A 142 -2.40 -18.14 7.88
C VAL A 142 -2.12 -16.77 7.25
N GLY A 143 -1.74 -16.72 5.97
CA GLY A 143 -1.49 -15.46 5.26
C GLY A 143 -2.75 -14.57 5.13
N VAL A 144 -3.91 -15.17 4.85
CA VAL A 144 -5.21 -14.48 4.78
C VAL A 144 -5.62 -13.87 6.12
N VAL A 145 -5.23 -14.49 7.24
CA VAL A 145 -5.54 -13.98 8.59
C VAL A 145 -4.49 -12.97 9.05
N LEU A 146 -3.22 -13.33 9.03
CA LEU A 146 -2.14 -12.48 9.56
C LEU A 146 -1.90 -11.24 8.69
N GLY A 147 -2.12 -11.32 7.38
CA GLY A 147 -1.90 -10.19 6.47
C GLY A 147 -2.75 -8.95 6.78
N PRO A 148 -4.09 -9.07 6.82
CA PRO A 148 -4.96 -7.98 7.24
C PRO A 148 -4.70 -7.52 8.67
N LEU A 149 -4.44 -8.43 9.62
CA LEU A 149 -4.16 -8.07 11.02
C LEU A 149 -2.91 -7.19 11.14
N LEU A 150 -1.81 -7.61 10.48
CA LEU A 150 -0.59 -6.83 10.43
C LEU A 150 -0.81 -5.49 9.73
N GLY A 151 -1.48 -5.52 8.58
CA GLY A 151 -1.81 -4.33 7.81
C GLY A 151 -2.61 -3.30 8.63
N LEU A 152 -3.63 -3.74 9.38
CA LEU A 152 -4.45 -2.90 10.26
C LEU A 152 -3.62 -2.31 11.41
N ALA A 153 -2.78 -3.12 12.05
CA ALA A 153 -1.93 -2.68 13.16
C ALA A 153 -0.94 -1.58 12.68
N GLN A 154 -0.26 -1.82 11.56
CA GLN A 154 0.66 -0.88 10.92
C GLN A 154 -0.05 0.38 10.38
N ALA A 155 -1.24 0.22 9.81
CA ALA A 155 -2.06 1.33 9.33
C ALA A 155 -2.36 2.36 10.43
N SER A 156 -2.48 1.93 11.69
CA SER A 156 -2.65 2.84 12.83
C SER A 156 -1.47 3.81 13.02
N ALA A 157 -0.25 3.38 12.69
CA ALA A 157 0.96 4.20 12.73
C ALA A 157 1.12 5.08 11.48
N LEU A 158 0.55 4.65 10.35
CA LEU A 158 0.55 5.38 9.07
C LEU A 158 -0.48 6.50 8.99
N ARG A 159 -1.63 6.38 9.68
CA ARG A 159 -2.74 7.37 9.66
C ARG A 159 -2.31 8.85 9.74
N PRO A 160 -1.35 9.27 10.59
CA PRO A 160 -0.94 10.67 10.66
C PRO A 160 -0.12 11.16 9.46
N ALA A 161 0.41 10.23 8.65
CA ALA A 161 1.39 10.50 7.60
C ALA A 161 0.82 10.34 6.18
N VAL A 162 -0.30 9.64 6.01
CA VAL A 162 -0.85 9.28 4.69
C VAL A 162 -2.35 9.53 4.62
N GLY A 163 -2.88 9.81 3.42
CA GLY A 163 -4.31 10.06 3.22
C GLY A 163 -5.14 8.77 3.14
N HIS A 164 -4.55 7.68 2.66
CA HIS A 164 -5.24 6.40 2.43
C HIS A 164 -4.52 5.22 3.09
N PRO A 165 -4.54 5.11 4.44
CA PRO A 165 -3.89 4.01 5.15
C PRO A 165 -4.50 2.64 4.83
N GLY A 166 -5.76 2.59 4.36
CA GLY A 166 -6.41 1.35 3.91
C GLY A 166 -5.71 0.67 2.73
N ALA A 167 -4.99 1.44 1.89
CA ALA A 167 -4.21 0.85 0.80
C ALA A 167 -3.08 -0.06 1.32
N TRP A 168 -2.50 0.29 2.47
CA TRP A 168 -1.50 -0.55 3.15
C TRP A 168 -2.12 -1.85 3.64
N VAL A 169 -3.31 -1.78 4.26
CA VAL A 169 -4.04 -2.97 4.74
C VAL A 169 -4.33 -3.95 3.60
N LEU A 170 -4.84 -3.45 2.47
CA LEU A 170 -5.12 -4.28 1.30
C LEU A 170 -3.83 -4.90 0.73
N ALA A 171 -2.75 -4.13 0.66
CA ALA A 171 -1.48 -4.65 0.18
C ALA A 171 -0.91 -5.74 1.10
N SER A 172 -0.96 -5.55 2.42
CA SER A 172 -0.58 -6.60 3.38
C SER A 172 -1.46 -7.84 3.22
N ALA A 173 -2.79 -7.68 3.11
CA ALA A 173 -3.72 -8.78 2.93
C ALA A 173 -3.44 -9.62 1.67
N LEU A 174 -3.07 -8.97 0.56
CA LEU A 174 -2.75 -9.64 -0.70
C LEU A 174 -1.33 -10.22 -0.74
N ALA A 175 -0.39 -9.62 -0.01
CA ALA A 175 1.00 -10.04 -0.02
C ALA A 175 1.26 -11.28 0.84
N TRP A 176 0.63 -11.39 2.01
CA TRP A 176 0.97 -12.45 2.97
C TRP A 176 0.60 -13.88 2.54
N PRO A 177 -0.49 -14.17 1.80
CA PRO A 177 -0.76 -15.52 1.33
C PRO A 177 0.37 -16.15 0.49
N PRO A 178 0.87 -15.52 -0.60
CA PRO A 178 2.00 -16.09 -1.36
C PRO A 178 3.31 -16.11 -0.55
N VAL A 179 3.52 -15.16 0.36
CA VAL A 179 4.68 -15.14 1.27
C VAL A 179 4.66 -16.36 2.21
N MET A 180 3.51 -16.65 2.83
CA MET A 180 3.35 -17.81 3.71
C MET A 180 3.51 -19.12 2.95
N VAL A 181 3.00 -19.21 1.71
CA VAL A 181 3.24 -20.38 0.84
C VAL A 181 4.72 -20.60 0.60
N ALA A 182 5.48 -19.54 0.29
CA ALA A 182 6.93 -19.63 0.10
C ALA A 182 7.65 -20.06 1.39
N ILE A 183 7.26 -19.50 2.55
CA ILE A 183 7.82 -19.84 3.86
C ILE A 183 7.57 -21.32 4.20
N PHE A 184 6.33 -21.79 4.07
CA PHE A 184 5.97 -23.17 4.41
C PHE A 184 6.61 -24.18 3.46
N ALA A 185 6.66 -23.87 2.16
CA ALA A 185 7.36 -24.69 1.18
C ALA A 185 8.86 -24.78 1.50
N GLY A 186 9.52 -23.65 1.77
CA GLY A 186 10.94 -23.60 2.10
C GLY A 186 11.26 -24.27 3.44
N ALA A 187 10.42 -24.11 4.46
CA ALA A 187 10.55 -24.77 5.75
C ALA A 187 10.41 -26.30 5.67
N SER A 188 9.80 -26.81 4.60
CA SER A 188 9.63 -28.25 4.36
C SER A 188 10.79 -28.89 3.59
N LEU A 189 11.75 -28.10 3.09
CA LEU A 189 12.89 -28.60 2.32
C LEU A 189 13.95 -29.32 3.17
N PRO A 190 14.36 -28.82 4.36
CA PRO A 190 15.45 -29.43 5.09
C PRO A 190 15.14 -30.86 5.54
N GLY A 191 16.01 -31.79 5.17
CA GLY A 191 15.97 -33.18 5.61
C GLY A 191 16.55 -33.38 7.03
N GLN A 192 16.36 -34.58 7.59
CA GLN A 192 16.92 -34.94 8.89
C GLN A 192 18.45 -34.99 8.87
N ASP A 193 19.04 -35.28 7.72
CA ASP A 193 20.46 -35.40 7.42
C ASP A 193 21.17 -34.04 7.26
N TRP A 194 20.42 -32.94 7.12
CA TRP A 194 20.99 -31.61 6.95
C TRP A 194 21.66 -31.13 8.24
N SER A 195 22.85 -30.56 8.11
CA SER A 195 23.55 -29.89 9.20
C SER A 195 22.80 -28.63 9.67
N PRO A 196 23.04 -28.16 10.91
CA PRO A 196 22.45 -26.91 11.39
C PRO A 196 22.73 -25.70 10.50
N ALA A 197 23.95 -25.61 9.95
CA ALA A 197 24.35 -24.53 9.06
C ALA A 197 23.55 -24.54 7.75
N GLU A 198 23.32 -25.72 7.15
CA GLU A 198 22.52 -25.85 5.92
C GLU A 198 21.06 -25.48 6.16
N VAL A 199 20.49 -25.82 7.32
CA VAL A 199 19.11 -25.46 7.67
C VAL A 199 18.95 -23.97 7.91
N VAL A 200 19.89 -23.35 8.62
CA VAL A 200 19.90 -21.89 8.79
C VAL A 200 20.09 -21.19 7.44
N GLY A 201 20.97 -21.71 6.58
CA GLY A 201 21.18 -21.20 5.21
C GLY A 201 19.92 -21.30 4.33
N ALA A 202 19.22 -22.44 4.37
CA ALA A 202 17.95 -22.61 3.67
C ALA A 202 16.84 -21.72 4.23
N GLY A 203 16.80 -21.53 5.56
CA GLY A 203 15.92 -20.56 6.21
C GLY A 203 16.18 -19.14 5.69
N ALA A 204 17.44 -18.70 5.65
CA ALA A 204 17.83 -17.39 5.12
C ALA A 204 17.44 -17.22 3.65
N ALA A 205 17.71 -18.23 2.81
CA ALA A 205 17.34 -18.21 1.39
C ALA A 205 15.81 -18.14 1.19
N THR A 206 15.06 -18.93 1.96
CA THR A 206 13.59 -18.92 1.97
C THR A 206 13.07 -17.54 2.36
N GLY A 207 13.62 -16.96 3.44
CA GLY A 207 13.28 -15.61 3.89
C GLY A 207 13.59 -14.56 2.82
N ALA A 208 14.72 -14.65 2.13
CA ALA A 208 15.05 -13.72 1.04
C ALA A 208 14.02 -13.73 -0.09
N VAL A 209 13.57 -14.93 -0.50
CA VAL A 209 12.50 -15.10 -1.51
C VAL A 209 11.17 -14.55 -0.99
N ALA A 210 10.79 -14.92 0.24
CA ALA A 210 9.56 -14.48 0.89
C ALA A 210 9.49 -12.95 1.02
N GLY A 211 10.56 -12.31 1.49
CA GLY A 211 10.66 -10.86 1.58
C GLY A 211 10.70 -10.17 0.23
N GLY A 212 11.21 -10.85 -0.80
CA GLY A 212 11.17 -10.37 -2.18
C GLY A 212 9.73 -10.28 -2.70
N LEU A 213 8.97 -11.36 -2.50
CA LEU A 213 7.53 -11.41 -2.83
C LEU A 213 6.75 -10.34 -2.04
N LEU A 214 7.00 -10.23 -0.74
CA LEU A 214 6.39 -9.21 0.12
C LEU A 214 6.69 -7.80 -0.40
N GLY A 215 7.94 -7.54 -0.80
CA GLY A 215 8.35 -6.24 -1.33
C GLY A 215 7.67 -5.90 -2.64
N LEU A 216 7.64 -6.83 -3.60
CA LEU A 216 6.94 -6.65 -4.87
C LEU A 216 5.45 -6.40 -4.65
N ALA A 217 4.81 -7.21 -3.81
CA ALA A 217 3.38 -7.15 -3.53
C ALA A 217 2.97 -5.92 -2.72
N THR A 218 3.85 -5.32 -1.92
CA THR A 218 3.54 -4.13 -1.12
C THR A 218 3.97 -2.81 -1.77
N TYR A 219 4.87 -2.84 -2.75
CA TYR A 219 5.42 -1.62 -3.35
C TYR A 219 4.35 -0.71 -3.98
N TRP A 220 3.34 -1.28 -4.63
CA TRP A 220 2.28 -0.49 -5.26
C TRP A 220 1.49 0.36 -4.24
N ALA A 221 1.41 -0.10 -2.97
CA ALA A 221 0.72 0.59 -1.90
C ALA A 221 1.36 1.93 -1.56
N LEU A 222 2.69 2.05 -1.73
CA LEU A 222 3.43 3.30 -1.51
C LEU A 222 2.88 4.43 -2.39
N GLY A 223 2.51 4.10 -3.63
CA GLY A 223 1.80 5.02 -4.47
C GLY A 223 0.48 5.43 -3.83
N SER A 224 -0.38 4.45 -3.54
CA SER A 224 -1.78 4.59 -3.12
C SER A 224 -1.97 5.29 -1.79
N MET A 225 -1.01 5.22 -0.87
CA MET A 225 -1.12 5.84 0.45
C MET A 225 -1.12 7.38 0.41
N THR A 226 -0.34 8.02 -0.46
CA THR A 226 -0.15 9.50 -0.46
C THR A 226 -0.76 10.21 -1.66
N GLY A 227 -1.33 9.47 -2.61
CA GLY A 227 -1.82 10.01 -3.87
C GLY A 227 -3.29 9.70 -4.09
N VAL A 228 -3.65 9.63 -5.36
CA VAL A 228 -4.97 9.22 -5.82
C VAL A 228 -5.34 7.84 -5.23
N PRO A 229 -6.57 7.64 -4.71
CA PRO A 229 -7.09 6.33 -4.30
C PRO A 229 -6.76 5.22 -5.31
N LEU A 230 -6.65 3.96 -4.85
CA LEU A 230 -6.34 2.83 -5.74
C LEU A 230 -7.37 2.70 -6.87
N TRP A 231 -8.65 2.81 -6.52
CA TRP A 231 -9.74 2.72 -7.49
C TRP A 231 -9.56 3.74 -8.62
N ASP A 232 -9.21 4.97 -8.26
CA ASP A 232 -9.02 6.04 -9.22
C ASP A 232 -7.85 5.77 -10.20
N ARG A 233 -6.78 5.10 -9.74
CA ARG A 233 -5.67 4.71 -10.65
C ARG A 233 -6.04 3.57 -11.57
N VAL A 234 -6.81 2.62 -11.05
CA VAL A 234 -7.31 1.50 -11.86
C VAL A 234 -8.21 2.08 -12.95
N LEU A 235 -9.12 2.99 -12.59
CA LEU A 235 -9.95 3.72 -13.55
C LEU A 235 -9.10 4.51 -14.56
N LEU A 236 -8.12 5.29 -14.12
CA LEU A 236 -7.25 6.04 -15.04
C LEU A 236 -6.45 5.13 -15.98
N ARG A 237 -5.98 3.96 -15.51
CA ARG A 237 -5.31 2.97 -16.37
C ARG A 237 -6.26 2.32 -17.36
N LEU A 238 -7.49 2.02 -16.94
CA LEU A 238 -8.52 1.47 -17.82
C LEU A 238 -8.93 2.50 -18.88
N LEU A 239 -9.14 3.75 -18.49
CA LEU A 239 -9.40 4.88 -19.40
C LEU A 239 -8.23 5.12 -20.37
N GLY A 240 -6.99 4.91 -19.93
CA GLY A 240 -5.78 4.99 -20.76
C GLY A 240 -5.55 3.78 -21.67
N SER A 241 -6.34 2.72 -21.53
CA SER A 241 -6.20 1.50 -22.34
C SER A 241 -7.10 1.53 -23.57
N SER A 242 -6.87 0.62 -24.51
CA SER A 242 -7.76 0.44 -25.68
C SER A 242 -9.20 0.02 -25.34
N TRP A 243 -9.49 -0.20 -24.05
CA TRP A 243 -10.82 -0.50 -23.53
C TRP A 243 -11.51 0.76 -22.95
N GLY A 244 -10.85 1.92 -22.99
CA GLY A 244 -11.36 3.19 -22.46
C GLY A 244 -12.62 3.73 -23.14
N TRP A 245 -13.02 3.17 -24.29
CA TRP A 245 -14.28 3.49 -24.96
C TRP A 245 -15.52 2.95 -24.24
N LEU A 246 -15.36 1.97 -23.32
CA LEU A 246 -16.48 1.35 -22.62
C LEU A 246 -17.07 2.22 -21.50
N ASP A 247 -16.38 3.29 -21.10
CA ASP A 247 -16.80 4.13 -19.98
C ASP A 247 -16.84 5.59 -20.46
N GLY A 248 -17.74 5.89 -21.41
CA GLY A 248 -17.97 7.23 -21.97
C GLY A 248 -18.46 8.28 -20.95
N ASP A 249 -18.40 7.94 -19.67
CA ASP A 249 -18.91 8.66 -18.51
C ASP A 249 -17.80 9.26 -17.64
N LEU A 250 -16.55 8.84 -17.83
CA LEU A 250 -15.40 9.29 -17.06
C LEU A 250 -14.30 9.85 -17.97
N VAL A 251 -13.61 10.86 -17.46
CA VAL A 251 -12.35 11.38 -18.02
C VAL A 251 -11.32 11.48 -16.92
N GLY A 252 -10.04 11.35 -17.26
CA GLY A 252 -8.97 11.72 -16.33
C GLY A 252 -8.71 13.22 -16.42
N VAL A 253 -8.55 13.88 -15.28
CA VAL A 253 -8.08 15.27 -15.23
C VAL A 253 -6.78 15.31 -14.44
N GLU A 254 -5.75 15.88 -15.03
CA GLU A 254 -4.46 16.14 -14.41
C GLU A 254 -4.34 17.63 -14.09
N VAL A 255 -4.15 17.95 -12.80
CA VAL A 255 -3.92 19.32 -12.34
C VAL A 255 -2.63 19.39 -11.53
N ARG A 256 -1.81 20.39 -11.80
CA ARG A 256 -0.60 20.65 -11.03
C ARG A 256 -0.88 21.49 -9.79
N GLY A 257 -0.51 20.96 -8.63
CA GLY A 257 -0.72 21.59 -7.34
C GLY A 257 0.05 22.90 -7.19
N ARG A 258 -0.64 24.00 -6.90
CA ARG A 258 -0.04 25.35 -6.88
C ARG A 258 1.07 25.51 -5.84
N ARG A 259 0.81 25.02 -4.62
CA ARG A 259 1.74 25.17 -3.48
C ARG A 259 2.81 24.09 -3.45
N THR A 260 2.47 22.90 -3.91
CA THR A 260 3.30 21.70 -3.75
C THR A 260 4.06 21.34 -5.02
N GLY A 261 3.66 21.89 -6.18
CA GLY A 261 4.15 21.49 -7.50
C GLY A 261 3.76 20.06 -7.91
N ARG A 262 3.01 19.34 -7.06
CA ARG A 262 2.67 17.92 -7.27
C ARG A 262 1.55 17.79 -8.28
N THR A 263 1.68 16.83 -9.17
CA THR A 263 0.62 16.44 -10.09
C THR A 263 -0.49 15.67 -9.37
N HIS A 264 -1.74 16.04 -9.64
CA HIS A 264 -2.95 15.38 -9.17
C HIS A 264 -3.73 14.87 -10.38
N GLN A 265 -3.78 13.55 -10.57
CA GLN A 265 -4.62 12.92 -11.58
C GLN A 265 -5.88 12.38 -10.90
N VAL A 266 -7.06 12.67 -11.44
CA VAL A 266 -8.33 12.21 -10.87
C VAL A 266 -9.27 11.78 -11.99
N PRO A 267 -9.90 10.60 -11.91
CA PRO A 267 -11.03 10.28 -12.78
C PRO A 267 -12.24 11.07 -12.29
N VAL A 268 -12.90 11.75 -13.20
CA VAL A 268 -14.06 12.58 -12.92
C VAL A 268 -15.16 12.28 -13.93
N ARG A 269 -16.40 12.33 -13.45
CA ARG A 269 -17.56 12.35 -14.35
C ARG A 269 -17.64 13.70 -15.02
N TYR A 270 -18.00 13.69 -16.28
CA TYR A 270 -18.12 14.90 -17.09
C TYR A 270 -19.47 14.96 -17.79
N ALA A 271 -19.85 16.16 -18.21
CA ALA A 271 -20.83 16.43 -19.25
C ALA A 271 -20.16 17.24 -20.36
N VAL A 272 -20.80 17.39 -21.51
CA VAL A 272 -20.30 18.21 -22.61
C VAL A 272 -21.33 19.32 -22.81
N ASP A 273 -20.88 20.58 -22.78
CA ASP A 273 -21.75 21.72 -23.06
C ASP A 273 -21.94 21.94 -24.57
N LEU A 274 -22.73 22.94 -24.93
CA LEU A 274 -23.06 23.24 -26.33
C LEU A 274 -21.85 23.68 -27.17
N GLU A 275 -20.77 24.14 -26.52
CA GLU A 275 -19.53 24.56 -27.17
C GLU A 275 -18.49 23.42 -27.24
N GLY A 276 -18.85 22.22 -26.78
CA GLY A 276 -17.94 21.06 -26.78
C GLY A 276 -16.93 21.07 -25.64
N ALA A 277 -17.09 21.93 -24.63
CA ALA A 277 -16.26 21.91 -23.43
C ALA A 277 -16.76 20.87 -22.42
N LEU A 278 -15.83 20.25 -21.72
CA LEU A 278 -16.13 19.29 -20.67
C LEU A 278 -16.52 20.03 -19.39
N VAL A 279 -17.68 19.70 -18.86
CA VAL A 279 -18.18 20.22 -17.60
C VAL A 279 -18.01 19.17 -16.52
N VAL A 280 -17.29 19.51 -15.46
CA VAL A 280 -16.94 18.58 -14.37
C VAL A 280 -17.37 19.17 -13.04
N VAL A 281 -18.09 18.40 -12.22
CA VAL A 281 -18.37 18.77 -10.82
C VAL A 281 -17.42 18.01 -9.88
N PRO A 282 -16.64 18.72 -9.03
CA PRO A 282 -15.79 18.07 -8.05
C PRO A 282 -16.62 17.28 -7.03
N ARG A 283 -16.16 16.07 -6.70
CA ARG A 283 -16.80 15.27 -5.65
C ARG A 283 -16.58 15.92 -4.28
N ASP A 284 -17.56 15.78 -3.38
CA ASP A 284 -17.44 16.19 -1.99
C ASP A 284 -16.13 15.70 -1.35
N GLY A 285 -15.49 16.61 -0.61
CA GLY A 285 -14.21 16.37 0.06
C GLY A 285 -12.98 16.35 -0.84
N THR A 286 -13.11 16.59 -2.15
CA THR A 286 -11.97 16.73 -3.06
C THR A 286 -11.50 18.18 -3.16
N SER A 287 -10.18 18.38 -3.21
CA SER A 287 -9.55 19.71 -3.27
C SER A 287 -8.75 19.94 -4.55
N TRP A 288 -8.85 19.05 -5.55
CA TRP A 288 -8.06 19.16 -6.79
C TRP A 288 -8.47 20.41 -7.58
N TRP A 289 -9.77 20.75 -7.58
CA TRP A 289 -10.33 21.93 -8.25
C TRP A 289 -9.76 23.23 -7.66
N CYS A 290 -9.38 23.23 -6.39
CA CYS A 290 -8.68 24.36 -5.79
C CYS A 290 -7.29 24.58 -6.39
N ASN A 291 -6.77 23.73 -7.28
CA ASN A 291 -5.54 24.03 -8.02
C ASN A 291 -5.81 24.72 -9.35
N VAL A 292 -7.05 24.72 -9.83
CA VAL A 292 -7.52 25.51 -10.97
C VAL A 292 -7.80 26.94 -10.47
N HIS A 293 -7.02 27.93 -10.89
CA HIS A 293 -7.10 29.31 -10.40
C HIS A 293 -6.92 30.32 -11.53
N ARG A 294 -7.67 31.44 -11.46
CA ARG A 294 -7.61 32.66 -12.31
C ARG A 294 -7.78 32.41 -13.81
N PRO A 295 -8.64 33.19 -14.47
CA PRO A 295 -9.79 32.65 -15.21
C PRO A 295 -9.52 31.23 -15.76
N THR A 296 -8.43 31.03 -16.49
CA THR A 296 -7.93 29.76 -17.01
C THR A 296 -6.64 29.22 -16.38
N ALA A 297 -6.64 27.94 -16.01
CA ALA A 297 -5.44 27.18 -15.65
C ALA A 297 -5.15 26.07 -16.67
N ALA A 298 -3.87 25.86 -17.00
CA ALA A 298 -3.47 24.72 -17.83
C ALA A 298 -3.63 23.40 -17.06
N VAL A 299 -4.25 22.42 -17.71
CA VAL A 299 -4.49 21.06 -17.22
C VAL A 299 -4.21 20.07 -18.34
N GLU A 300 -4.19 18.77 -18.03
CA GLU A 300 -4.28 17.73 -19.06
C GLU A 300 -5.55 16.91 -18.83
N VAL A 301 -6.14 16.44 -19.92
CA VAL A 301 -7.32 15.58 -19.89
C VAL A 301 -6.99 14.26 -20.55
N LEU A 302 -7.23 13.15 -19.86
CA LEU A 302 -7.16 11.81 -20.44
C LEU A 302 -8.47 11.58 -21.20
N TRP A 303 -8.39 11.69 -22.51
CA TRP A 303 -9.51 11.51 -23.44
C TRP A 303 -9.13 10.47 -24.48
N GLN A 304 -9.98 9.45 -24.66
CA GLN A 304 -9.77 8.37 -25.64
C GLN A 304 -8.39 7.69 -25.55
N GLY A 305 -7.88 7.50 -24.33
CA GLY A 305 -6.61 6.82 -24.08
C GLY A 305 -5.38 7.73 -24.06
N GLU A 306 -5.50 9.00 -24.44
CA GLU A 306 -4.38 9.94 -24.52
C GLU A 306 -4.56 11.13 -23.58
N TRP A 307 -3.46 11.57 -22.96
CA TRP A 307 -3.42 12.82 -22.20
C TRP A 307 -3.25 13.98 -23.17
N LEU A 308 -4.26 14.83 -23.26
CA LEU A 308 -4.31 15.99 -24.14
C LEU A 308 -4.19 17.28 -23.33
N PRO A 309 -3.42 18.28 -23.81
CA PRO A 309 -3.33 19.58 -23.15
C PRO A 309 -4.66 20.33 -23.25
N ALA A 310 -5.10 20.90 -22.14
CA ALA A 310 -6.36 21.61 -22.02
C ALA A 310 -6.25 22.81 -21.07
N TYR A 311 -7.31 23.61 -21.02
CA TYR A 311 -7.50 24.69 -20.07
C TYR A 311 -8.73 24.40 -19.21
N ALA A 312 -8.67 24.81 -17.95
CA ALA A 312 -9.77 24.65 -17.02
C ALA A 312 -10.07 25.97 -16.31
N GLU A 313 -11.35 26.25 -16.10
CA GLU A 313 -11.86 27.40 -15.36
C GLU A 313 -12.86 26.97 -14.29
N PRO A 314 -12.69 27.40 -13.02
CA PRO A 314 -13.64 27.12 -11.98
C PRO A 314 -14.80 28.14 -12.04
N LEU A 315 -15.98 27.66 -12.39
CA LEU A 315 -17.23 28.41 -12.33
C LEU A 315 -17.80 28.28 -10.91
N VAL A 316 -17.75 29.39 -10.17
CA VAL A 316 -18.38 29.50 -8.85
C VAL A 316 -19.80 30.06 -8.98
N PRO A 317 -20.70 29.83 -8.00
CA PRO A 317 -22.02 30.47 -7.99
C PRO A 317 -21.92 31.98 -8.19
N GLY A 318 -22.69 32.52 -9.14
CA GLY A 318 -22.65 33.92 -9.56
C GLY A 318 -21.76 34.22 -10.77
N HIS A 319 -20.97 33.25 -11.25
CA HIS A 319 -20.34 33.34 -12.56
C HIS A 319 -21.40 33.24 -13.67
N PRO A 320 -21.35 34.05 -14.75
CA PRO A 320 -22.39 34.05 -15.79
C PRO A 320 -22.67 32.66 -16.37
N ASP A 321 -21.62 31.87 -16.61
CA ASP A 321 -21.76 30.53 -17.22
C ASP A 321 -22.03 29.40 -16.19
N HIS A 322 -22.13 29.73 -14.89
CA HIS A 322 -22.27 28.70 -13.85
C HIS A 322 -23.60 27.95 -13.95
N GLU A 323 -24.72 28.68 -14.10
CA GLU A 323 -26.05 28.07 -14.14
C GLU A 323 -26.22 27.13 -15.34
N GLU A 324 -25.71 27.54 -16.52
CA GLU A 324 -25.76 26.73 -17.73
C GLU A 324 -24.89 25.46 -17.61
N ALA A 325 -23.65 25.61 -17.12
CA ALA A 325 -22.77 24.47 -16.90
C ALA A 325 -23.35 23.51 -15.85
N TRP A 326 -23.91 24.05 -14.76
CA TRP A 326 -24.57 23.26 -13.72
C TRP A 326 -25.77 22.49 -14.27
N ALA A 327 -26.62 23.14 -15.08
CA ALA A 327 -27.77 22.51 -15.71
C ALA A 327 -27.34 21.40 -16.68
N THR A 328 -26.33 21.67 -17.52
CA THR A 328 -25.73 20.69 -18.45
C THR A 328 -25.25 19.44 -17.70
N TYR A 329 -24.52 19.64 -16.59
CA TYR A 329 -24.05 18.53 -15.77
C TYR A 329 -25.21 17.75 -15.14
N SER A 330 -26.19 18.47 -14.58
CA SER A 330 -27.35 17.89 -13.89
C SER A 330 -28.26 17.10 -14.84
N LEU A 331 -28.41 17.56 -16.09
CA LEU A 331 -29.16 16.87 -17.14
C LEU A 331 -28.54 15.52 -17.48
N ARG A 332 -27.21 15.48 -17.61
CA ARG A 332 -26.50 14.23 -17.87
C ARG A 332 -26.49 13.31 -16.65
N TRP A 333 -26.43 13.87 -15.45
CA TRP A 333 -26.25 13.14 -14.20
C TRP A 333 -27.39 13.37 -13.19
N PRO A 334 -28.65 13.01 -13.51
CA PRO A 334 -29.82 13.39 -12.69
C PRO A 334 -29.85 12.73 -11.30
N ARG A 335 -29.07 11.67 -11.08
CA ARG A 335 -28.94 10.97 -9.79
C ARG A 335 -27.70 11.38 -8.98
N ALA A 336 -26.91 12.34 -9.48
CA ALA A 336 -25.76 12.82 -8.74
C ALA A 336 -26.24 13.65 -7.54
N HIS A 337 -25.71 13.35 -6.35
CA HIS A 337 -25.95 14.17 -5.17
C HIS A 337 -25.00 15.36 -5.26
N LEU A 338 -25.51 16.48 -5.78
CA LEU A 338 -24.74 17.68 -5.99
C LEU A 338 -25.08 18.71 -4.89
N PRO A 339 -24.08 19.37 -4.27
CA PRO A 339 -24.37 20.46 -3.34
C PRO A 339 -25.05 21.60 -4.10
N ALA A 340 -26.11 22.20 -3.54
CA ALA A 340 -26.97 23.16 -4.23
C ALA A 340 -26.25 24.41 -4.81
N ASN A 341 -25.02 24.67 -4.38
CA ASN A 341 -24.17 25.78 -4.82
C ASN A 341 -22.72 25.30 -5.03
N GLY A 342 -22.56 24.12 -5.63
CA GLY A 342 -21.24 23.54 -5.91
C GLY A 342 -20.45 24.33 -6.94
N VAL A 343 -19.13 24.20 -6.86
CA VAL A 343 -18.22 24.66 -7.93
C VAL A 343 -18.37 23.73 -9.13
N VAL A 344 -18.37 24.30 -10.34
CA VAL A 344 -18.24 23.55 -11.59
C VAL A 344 -16.89 23.89 -12.19
N VAL A 345 -16.22 22.94 -12.82
CA VAL A 345 -14.99 23.18 -13.57
C VAL A 345 -15.29 22.93 -15.03
N ARG A 346 -15.16 23.97 -15.86
CA ARG A 346 -15.28 23.89 -17.30
C ARG A 346 -13.89 23.65 -17.89
N VAL A 347 -13.74 22.70 -18.80
CA VAL A 347 -12.45 22.26 -19.36
C VAL A 347 -12.53 22.18 -20.88
N TRP A 348 -11.60 22.81 -21.59
CA TRP A 348 -11.59 22.86 -23.05
C TRP A 348 -10.20 22.72 -23.66
N GLY A 349 -10.13 22.21 -24.88
CA GLY A 349 -8.87 21.98 -25.59
C GLY A 349 -8.20 23.27 -26.05
N SER A 350 -6.91 23.20 -26.35
CA SER A 350 -6.12 24.36 -26.81
C SER A 350 -6.53 24.91 -28.18
N GLY A 351 -7.33 24.16 -28.94
CA GLY A 351 -7.88 24.55 -30.25
C GLY A 351 -9.32 25.09 -30.23
N GLY A 352 -9.91 25.33 -29.06
CA GLY A 352 -11.29 25.81 -28.93
C GLY A 352 -12.35 24.71 -28.84
N ASN A 353 -12.04 23.48 -29.24
CA ASN A 353 -12.86 22.28 -28.99
C ASN A 353 -12.06 21.28 -28.14
N ALA A 354 -12.68 20.70 -27.11
CA ALA A 354 -12.11 19.62 -26.30
C ALA A 354 -12.54 18.22 -26.77
N ALA A 355 -13.54 18.12 -27.64
CA ALA A 355 -14.19 16.89 -28.06
C ALA A 355 -14.47 16.87 -29.57
#